data_AF-A0A8S9NT06-F1
#
_entry.id   AF-A0A8S9NT06-F1
#
_cell.length_a   1.000
_cell.length_b   1.000
_cell.length_c   1.000
_cell.angle_alpha   90.00
_cell.angle_beta   90.00
_cell.angle_gamma   90.00
#
_symmetry.space_group_name_H-M   'P 1'
#
loop_
_entity.id
_entity.type
_entity.pdbx_description
1 polymer ?
#
loop_
_entity_poly.entity_id
_entity_poly.type
_entity_poly.pdbx_seq_one_letter_code
_entity_poly.pdbx_strand_id
1 'polypeptide(L)'
;MSRGQSYFITLIRNPSRQNNTTTQIRTLTLDSPSRGTSTEPDSDAHQGSYTEMAKTVSTIIRERHRWQQTLVSDFPSFNFADPLFFRQMLALQNNNSNNVMFSLWFFRWLCSTFDYKPDPVSLNLLFGALLDAKAVRAAKSFLDYSTGFNFSPEVTLLERYVKCLCEDGFVEEGIRVYTLLKESGTVPSVPTCNAVLLGCLKVKKLDLFWELHKEMKETEVVDLERIHCLIQALCDGGEVSEG
;
A
#
# COMPACT_ATOMS: atom_id res chain seq x y z
N MET A 1 16.83 22.74 -11.98
CA MET A 1 15.56 22.86 -11.23
C MET A 1 15.44 21.65 -10.34
N SER A 2 15.51 21.86 -9.03
CA SER A 2 15.70 20.80 -8.02
C SER A 2 14.46 19.90 -7.94
N ARG A 3 14.61 18.60 -8.27
CA ARG A 3 13.58 17.59 -8.01
C ARG A 3 13.56 17.35 -6.51
N GLY A 4 12.51 17.82 -5.84
CA GLY A 4 12.29 17.60 -4.42
C GLY A 4 12.41 16.12 -4.10
N GLN A 5 13.28 15.77 -3.15
CA GLN A 5 13.29 14.45 -2.55
C GLN A 5 11.86 14.16 -2.07
N SER A 6 11.28 13.04 -2.50
CA SER A 6 9.95 12.63 -2.03
C SER A 6 10.07 12.39 -0.53
N TYR A 7 9.32 13.16 0.27
CA TYR A 7 9.32 13.13 1.75
C TYR A 7 9.14 11.73 2.33
N PHE A 8 8.53 10.84 1.56
CA PHE A 8 8.44 9.40 1.82
C PHE A 8 9.81 8.75 2.11
N ILE A 9 10.85 9.13 1.36
CA ILE A 9 12.22 8.62 1.54
C ILE A 9 12.78 9.06 2.90
N THR A 10 12.45 10.26 3.36
CA THR A 10 12.94 10.79 4.63
C THR A 10 12.32 10.08 5.83
N LEU A 11 11.07 9.62 5.72
CA LEU A 11 10.35 8.93 6.79
C LEU A 11 10.87 7.51 7.03
N ILE A 12 11.19 6.76 5.97
CA ILE A 12 11.70 5.39 6.13
C ILE A 12 13.16 5.39 6.65
N ARG A 13 13.94 6.43 6.35
CA ARG A 13 15.34 6.54 6.77
C ARG A 13 15.54 6.78 8.27
N ASN A 14 14.49 7.06 9.05
CA ASN A 14 14.62 7.36 10.49
C ASN A 14 13.54 6.65 11.35
N PRO A 15 13.68 5.33 11.60
CA PRO A 15 12.74 4.57 12.44
C PRO A 15 12.82 4.94 13.94
N SER A 16 13.87 5.64 14.36
CA SER A 16 14.32 5.72 15.77
C SER A 16 13.53 6.67 16.68
N ARG A 17 12.39 7.22 16.24
CA ARG A 17 11.54 8.09 17.08
C ARG A 17 10.29 7.40 17.65
N GLN A 18 10.05 6.12 17.33
CA GLN A 18 8.78 5.46 17.67
C GLN A 18 8.70 4.78 19.04
N ASN A 19 9.80 4.61 19.76
CA ASN A 19 9.74 3.97 21.08
C ASN A 19 10.27 4.94 22.14
N ASN A 20 9.38 5.75 22.74
CA ASN A 20 9.47 6.19 24.14
C ASN A 20 8.35 7.18 24.49
N THR A 21 7.17 6.66 24.86
CA THR A 21 6.34 7.27 25.89
C THR A 21 5.83 6.18 26.83
N THR A 22 6.66 5.92 27.84
CA THR A 22 6.31 5.25 29.09
C THR A 22 5.10 5.94 29.72
N THR A 23 4.02 5.19 29.99
CA THR A 23 3.12 5.53 31.10
C THR A 23 2.90 4.26 31.91
N GLN A 24 3.29 4.35 33.17
CA GLN A 24 3.18 3.34 34.21
C GLN A 24 1.71 2.99 34.47
N ILE A 25 1.40 1.72 34.80
CA ILE A 25 0.42 1.37 35.84
C ILE A 25 0.83 0.03 36.46
N ARG A 26 0.72 0.01 37.80
CA ARG A 26 1.11 -1.02 38.76
C ARG A 26 0.24 -2.27 38.68
N THR A 27 0.87 -3.40 38.97
CA THR A 27 0.28 -4.69 39.32
C THR A 27 -0.61 -4.60 40.57
N LEU A 28 -1.81 -5.18 40.54
CA LEU A 28 -2.47 -5.78 41.70
C LEU A 28 -3.28 -7.02 41.25
N THR A 29 -3.12 -8.07 42.04
CA THR A 29 -3.55 -9.47 41.85
C THR A 29 -5.00 -9.77 42.26
N LEU A 30 -5.50 -10.90 41.73
CA LEU A 30 -6.50 -11.83 42.29
C LEU A 30 -7.98 -11.39 42.34
N ASP A 31 -8.81 -11.90 41.43
CA ASP A 31 -9.74 -13.01 41.72
C ASP A 31 -10.60 -13.36 40.48
N SER A 32 -10.81 -14.65 40.28
CA SER A 32 -11.96 -15.23 39.55
C SER A 32 -12.64 -16.20 40.55
N PRO A 33 -13.89 -16.68 40.37
CA PRO A 33 -14.72 -16.71 39.15
C PRO A 33 -16.22 -16.41 39.35
N SER A 34 -16.97 -16.10 38.29
CA SER A 34 -18.35 -16.61 38.15
C SER A 34 -18.88 -16.53 36.72
N ARG A 35 -19.66 -17.56 36.38
CA ARG A 35 -20.38 -17.81 35.14
C ARG A 35 -21.32 -16.66 34.77
N GLY A 36 -21.29 -16.30 33.49
CA GLY A 36 -22.34 -15.54 32.83
C GLY A 36 -22.27 -15.75 31.33
N THR A 37 -23.06 -16.70 30.84
CA THR A 37 -23.41 -16.83 29.42
C THR A 37 -23.88 -15.48 28.87
N SER A 38 -23.14 -14.92 27.91
CA SER A 38 -23.68 -13.94 26.97
C SER A 38 -23.16 -14.30 25.59
N THR A 39 -23.99 -15.04 24.89
CA THR A 39 -24.06 -15.12 23.43
C THR A 39 -23.96 -13.70 22.88
N GLU A 40 -22.94 -13.38 22.09
CA GLU A 40 -22.90 -12.19 21.24
C GLU A 40 -23.97 -12.32 20.15
N PRO A 41 -24.89 -11.34 19.98
CA PRO A 41 -25.77 -11.29 18.81
C PRO A 41 -25.73 -9.95 18.04
N ASP A 42 -24.85 -9.00 18.37
CA ASP A 42 -24.97 -7.61 17.88
C ASP A 42 -24.03 -7.20 16.73
N SER A 43 -23.05 -8.05 16.35
CA SER A 43 -22.07 -7.72 15.30
C SER A 43 -22.65 -7.81 13.87
N ASP A 44 -23.61 -8.71 13.63
CA ASP A 44 -24.12 -8.98 12.28
C ASP A 44 -25.08 -7.88 11.76
N ALA A 45 -25.86 -7.24 12.64
CA ALA A 45 -26.85 -6.24 12.25
C ALA A 45 -26.20 -4.90 11.81
N HIS A 46 -25.15 -4.47 12.52
CA HIS A 46 -24.39 -3.26 12.19
C HIS A 46 -23.60 -3.43 10.89
N GLN A 47 -23.04 -4.62 10.68
CA GLN A 47 -22.28 -4.98 9.49
C GLN A 47 -23.16 -5.02 8.23
N GLY A 48 -24.40 -5.51 8.34
CA GLY A 48 -25.40 -5.45 7.26
C GLY A 48 -25.77 -4.01 6.87
N SER A 49 -25.96 -3.14 7.86
CA SER A 49 -26.27 -1.71 7.64
C SER A 49 -25.14 -0.97 6.91
N TYR A 50 -23.89 -1.14 7.35
CA TYR A 50 -22.73 -0.55 6.66
C TYR A 50 -22.51 -1.10 5.26
N THR A 51 -22.83 -2.37 5.02
CA THR A 51 -22.73 -2.96 3.69
C THR A 51 -23.71 -2.31 2.70
N GLU A 52 -24.97 -2.14 3.07
CA GLU A 52 -25.96 -1.50 2.21
C GLU A 52 -25.68 -0.01 2.00
N MET A 53 -25.24 0.68 3.04
CA MET A 53 -24.80 2.07 2.92
C MET A 53 -23.60 2.19 1.98
N ALA A 54 -22.62 1.29 2.08
CA ALA A 54 -21.43 1.34 1.25
C ALA A 54 -21.75 1.08 -0.24
N LYS A 55 -22.68 0.17 -0.55
CA LYS A 55 -23.20 -0.01 -1.92
C LYS A 55 -23.90 1.25 -2.42
N THR A 56 -24.70 1.90 -1.57
CA THR A 56 -25.41 3.14 -1.90
C THR A 56 -24.44 4.28 -2.20
N VAL A 57 -23.45 4.49 -1.33
CA VAL A 57 -22.38 5.48 -1.51
C VAL A 57 -21.61 5.22 -2.80
N SER A 58 -21.23 3.96 -3.07
CA SER A 58 -20.51 3.59 -4.30
C SER A 58 -21.33 3.89 -5.56
N THR A 59 -22.64 3.63 -5.52
CA THR A 59 -23.57 3.94 -6.62
C THR A 59 -23.68 5.45 -6.84
N ILE A 60 -23.80 6.24 -5.76
CA ILE A 60 -23.87 7.70 -5.83
C ILE A 60 -22.57 8.31 -6.39
N ILE A 61 -21.41 7.83 -5.95
CA ILE A 61 -20.10 8.27 -6.47
C ILE A 61 -20.00 7.99 -7.98
N ARG A 62 -20.52 6.86 -8.44
CA ARG A 62 -20.50 6.46 -9.85
C ARG A 62 -21.44 7.27 -10.72
N GLU A 63 -22.64 7.58 -10.23
CA GLU A 63 -23.74 8.07 -11.08
C GLU A 63 -23.96 9.58 -10.99
N ARG A 64 -23.48 10.25 -9.93
CA ARG A 64 -23.76 11.68 -9.69
C ARG A 64 -22.50 12.53 -9.75
N HIS A 65 -22.52 13.60 -10.56
CA HIS A 65 -21.40 14.54 -10.69
C HIS A 65 -21.11 15.33 -9.38
N ARG A 66 -22.12 15.54 -8.52
CA ARG A 66 -22.01 16.23 -7.22
C ARG A 66 -22.29 15.28 -6.06
N TRP A 67 -21.68 14.10 -6.12
CA TRP A 67 -21.91 13.04 -5.15
C TRP A 67 -21.60 13.48 -3.71
N GLN A 68 -20.59 14.34 -3.47
CA GLN A 68 -20.25 14.81 -2.12
C GLN A 68 -21.43 15.56 -1.46
N GLN A 69 -22.04 16.49 -2.19
CA GLN A 69 -23.17 17.28 -1.72
C GLN A 69 -24.41 16.42 -1.53
N THR A 70 -24.58 15.44 -2.43
CA THR A 70 -25.66 14.46 -2.35
C THR A 70 -25.55 13.66 -1.05
N LEU A 71 -24.37 13.14 -0.71
CA LEU A 71 -24.18 12.32 0.49
C LEU A 71 -24.52 13.10 1.77
N VAL A 72 -24.08 14.36 1.86
CA VAL A 72 -24.37 15.22 3.01
C VAL A 72 -25.86 15.59 3.10
N SER A 73 -26.52 15.79 1.96
CA SER A 73 -27.94 16.16 1.89
C SER A 73 -28.87 14.96 2.14
N ASP A 74 -28.60 13.82 1.51
CA ASP A 74 -29.46 12.64 1.54
C ASP A 74 -29.27 11.84 2.84
N PHE A 75 -28.10 11.95 3.50
CA PHE A 75 -27.76 11.20 4.72
C PHE A 75 -27.10 12.07 5.81
N PRO A 76 -27.78 13.12 6.31
CA PRO A 76 -27.18 14.07 7.25
C PRO A 76 -26.85 13.48 8.62
N SER A 77 -27.53 12.40 9.02
CA SER A 77 -27.32 11.71 10.31
C SER A 77 -26.29 10.60 10.25
N PHE A 78 -25.78 10.25 9.07
CA PHE A 78 -24.82 9.15 8.92
C PHE A 78 -23.39 9.62 9.18
N ASN A 79 -22.68 8.92 10.06
CA ASN A 79 -21.28 9.21 10.34
C ASN A 79 -20.36 8.61 9.27
N PHE A 80 -20.16 9.32 8.16
CA PHE A 80 -19.24 8.90 7.09
C PHE A 80 -17.78 8.81 7.54
N ALA A 81 -17.41 9.47 8.64
CA ALA A 81 -16.06 9.49 9.19
C ALA A 81 -15.79 8.30 10.15
N ASP A 82 -16.71 7.36 10.30
CA ASP A 82 -16.46 6.12 11.04
C ASP A 82 -15.40 5.25 10.31
N PRO A 83 -14.25 4.94 10.93
CA PRO A 83 -13.24 4.05 10.35
C PRO A 83 -13.79 2.66 9.96
N LEU A 84 -14.77 2.13 10.69
CA LEU A 84 -15.39 0.83 10.38
C LEU A 84 -16.16 0.89 9.06
N PHE A 85 -16.86 2.00 8.82
CA PHE A 85 -17.55 2.21 7.55
C PHE A 85 -16.56 2.34 6.39
N PHE A 86 -15.45 3.06 6.58
CA PHE A 86 -14.41 3.17 5.56
C PHE A 86 -13.77 1.82 5.23
N ARG A 87 -13.48 0.99 6.25
CA ARG A 87 -13.00 -0.39 6.04
C ARG A 87 -14.02 -1.23 5.30
N GLN A 88 -15.32 -1.07 5.59
CA GLN A 88 -16.38 -1.78 4.87
C GLN A 88 -16.47 -1.34 3.40
N MET A 89 -16.35 -0.04 3.13
CA MET A 89 -16.25 0.52 1.78
C MET A 89 -15.07 -0.07 0.99
N LEU A 90 -13.93 -0.31 1.64
CA LEU A 90 -12.78 -0.98 1.03
C LEU A 90 -13.02 -2.49 0.83
N ALA A 91 -13.57 -3.19 1.82
CA ALA A 91 -13.79 -4.63 1.76
C ALA A 91 -14.73 -5.05 0.61
N LEU A 92 -15.70 -4.21 0.26
CA LEU A 92 -16.63 -4.45 -0.84
C LEU A 92 -16.01 -4.34 -2.25
N GLN A 93 -14.74 -3.93 -2.35
CA GLN A 93 -14.01 -3.86 -3.63
C GLN A 93 -13.73 -5.23 -4.24
N ASN A 94 -13.49 -6.27 -3.42
CA ASN A 94 -13.13 -7.59 -3.90
C ASN A 94 -14.29 -8.35 -4.59
N ASN A 95 -15.53 -7.87 -4.44
CA ASN A 95 -16.75 -8.57 -4.88
C ASN A 95 -17.44 -7.93 -6.10
N ASN A 96 -16.66 -7.39 -7.04
CA ASN A 96 -17.05 -7.26 -8.46
C ASN A 96 -17.86 -6.02 -8.91
N SER A 97 -17.79 -4.87 -8.24
CA SER A 97 -18.29 -3.59 -8.82
C SER A 97 -17.73 -2.28 -8.26
N ASN A 98 -17.00 -2.32 -7.14
CA ASN A 98 -16.47 -1.11 -6.53
C ASN A 98 -15.05 -0.83 -7.03
N ASN A 99 -14.93 0.19 -7.88
CA ASN A 99 -13.64 0.64 -8.38
C ASN A 99 -12.83 1.22 -7.21
N VAL A 100 -11.58 0.77 -7.01
CA VAL A 100 -10.68 1.29 -5.96
C VAL A 100 -10.58 2.82 -5.98
N MET A 101 -10.76 3.44 -7.15
CA MET A 101 -10.79 4.88 -7.32
C MET A 101 -11.93 5.55 -6.55
N PHE A 102 -13.09 4.91 -6.42
CA PHE A 102 -14.20 5.46 -5.65
C PHE A 102 -13.86 5.53 -4.17
N SER A 103 -13.23 4.50 -3.62
CA SER A 103 -12.77 4.55 -2.24
C SER A 103 -11.63 5.55 -2.04
N LEU A 104 -10.75 5.74 -3.04
CA LEU A 104 -9.74 6.79 -3.01
C LEU A 104 -10.37 8.20 -3.04
N TRP A 105 -11.39 8.42 -3.87
CA TRP A 105 -12.12 9.70 -3.92
C TRP A 105 -12.89 9.96 -2.62
N PHE A 106 -13.54 8.92 -2.10
CA PHE A 106 -14.24 8.96 -0.82
C PHE A 106 -13.27 9.29 0.32
N PHE A 107 -12.13 8.61 0.39
CA PHE A 107 -11.05 8.90 1.35
C PHE A 107 -10.58 10.36 1.27
N ARG A 108 -10.28 10.86 0.07
CA ARG A 108 -9.82 12.23 -0.11
C ARG A 108 -10.89 13.25 0.30
N TRP A 109 -12.15 12.95 0.00
CA TRP A 109 -13.28 13.76 0.44
C TRP A 109 -13.42 13.76 1.97
N LEU A 110 -13.28 12.59 2.62
CA LEU A 110 -13.32 12.46 4.07
C LEU A 110 -12.26 13.34 4.73
N CYS A 111 -11.00 13.23 4.31
CA CYS A 111 -9.89 14.02 4.86
C CYS A 111 -10.00 15.52 4.55
N SER A 112 -10.71 15.91 3.48
CA SER A 112 -10.87 17.34 3.11
C SER A 112 -12.07 18.00 3.78
N THR A 113 -13.11 17.24 4.08
CA THR A 113 -14.42 17.76 4.52
C THR A 113 -14.63 17.56 6.02
N PHE A 114 -14.11 16.47 6.55
CA PHE A 114 -14.13 16.14 7.96
C PHE A 114 -12.69 16.25 8.48
N ASP A 115 -12.50 16.61 9.76
CA ASP A 115 -11.17 16.49 10.43
C ASP A 115 -10.83 15.01 10.68
N TYR A 116 -11.01 14.19 9.65
CA TYR A 116 -10.90 12.75 9.67
C TYR A 116 -9.42 12.38 9.62
N LYS A 117 -8.97 11.72 10.68
CA LYS A 117 -7.63 11.16 10.78
C LYS A 117 -7.70 9.67 10.45
N PRO A 118 -7.25 9.26 9.26
CA PRO A 118 -7.29 7.87 8.89
C PRO A 118 -6.35 7.05 9.76
N ASP A 119 -6.80 5.88 10.19
CA ASP A 119 -5.97 4.95 10.93
C ASP A 119 -4.99 4.22 9.99
N PRO A 120 -3.81 3.79 10.49
CA PRO A 120 -2.80 3.13 9.66
C PRO A 120 -3.30 1.87 8.95
N VAL A 121 -4.22 1.12 9.56
CA VAL A 121 -4.80 -0.11 8.96
C VAL A 121 -5.60 0.25 7.71
N SER A 122 -6.45 1.27 7.80
CA SER A 122 -7.22 1.78 6.65
C SER A 122 -6.33 2.30 5.51
N LEU A 123 -5.20 2.95 5.85
CA LEU A 123 -4.23 3.42 4.85
C LEU A 123 -3.49 2.26 4.16
N ASN A 124 -3.06 1.24 4.92
CA ASN A 124 -2.45 0.02 4.36
C ASN A 124 -3.43 -0.74 3.46
N LEU A 125 -4.69 -0.86 3.87
CA LEU A 125 -5.73 -1.52 3.09
C LEU A 125 -5.98 -0.80 1.75
N LEU A 126 -6.15 0.54 1.77
CA LEU A 126 -6.35 1.30 0.54
C LEU A 126 -5.10 1.24 -0.36
N PHE A 127 -3.89 1.31 0.21
CA PHE A 127 -2.67 1.17 -0.56
C PHE A 127 -2.56 -0.20 -1.21
N GLY A 128 -2.78 -1.28 -0.45
CA GLY A 128 -2.81 -2.65 -0.97
C GLY A 128 -3.82 -2.83 -2.08
N ALA A 129 -5.05 -2.32 -1.91
CA ALA A 129 -6.08 -2.35 -2.94
C ALA A 129 -5.68 -1.60 -4.22
N LEU A 130 -4.97 -0.47 -4.11
CA LEU A 130 -4.46 0.26 -5.27
C LEU A 130 -3.38 -0.54 -6.01
N LEU A 131 -2.54 -1.27 -5.29
CA LEU A 131 -1.53 -2.16 -5.89
C LEU A 131 -2.18 -3.37 -6.58
N ASP A 132 -3.16 -3.99 -5.94
CA ASP A 132 -3.88 -5.15 -6.47
C ASP A 132 -4.68 -4.77 -7.74
N ALA A 133 -5.21 -3.55 -7.80
CA ALA A 133 -5.82 -2.97 -8.99
C ALA A 133 -4.81 -2.48 -10.05
N LYS A 134 -3.50 -2.65 -9.83
CA LYS A 134 -2.40 -2.14 -10.69
C LYS A 134 -2.50 -0.64 -10.97
N ALA A 135 -3.06 0.12 -10.05
CA ALA A 135 -3.26 1.55 -10.19
C ALA A 135 -2.04 2.35 -9.73
N VAL A 136 -0.86 2.08 -10.31
CA VAL A 136 0.45 2.54 -9.81
C VAL A 136 0.54 4.07 -9.67
N ARG A 137 -0.02 4.82 -10.62
CA ARG A 137 -0.04 6.29 -10.57
C ARG A 137 -0.87 6.82 -9.39
N ALA A 138 -2.00 6.19 -9.12
CA ALA A 138 -2.86 6.54 -7.99
C ALA A 138 -2.21 6.12 -6.67
N ALA A 139 -1.58 4.93 -6.62
CA ALA A 139 -0.81 4.46 -5.48
C ALA A 139 0.31 5.44 -5.09
N LYS A 140 1.05 5.95 -6.08
CA LYS A 140 2.06 6.99 -5.87
C LYS A 140 1.46 8.28 -5.29
N SER A 141 0.42 8.82 -5.94
CA SER A 141 -0.23 10.04 -5.47
C SER A 141 -0.84 9.87 -4.07
N PHE A 142 -1.31 8.67 -3.74
CA PHE A 142 -1.81 8.33 -2.43
C PHE A 142 -0.68 8.33 -1.39
N LEU A 143 0.48 7.71 -1.66
CA LEU A 143 1.63 7.77 -0.75
C LEU A 143 2.09 9.20 -0.49
N ASP A 144 2.24 10.01 -1.55
CA ASP A 144 2.66 11.39 -1.42
C ASP A 144 1.67 12.19 -0.54
N TYR A 145 0.36 11.97 -0.70
CA TYR A 145 -0.67 12.59 0.15
C TYR A 145 -0.64 12.06 1.59
N SER A 146 -0.48 10.75 1.76
CA SER A 146 -0.54 10.08 3.06
C SER A 146 0.70 10.36 3.93
N THR A 147 1.81 10.82 3.35
CA THR A 147 2.97 11.29 4.12
C THR A 147 2.62 12.41 5.10
N GLY A 148 1.60 13.23 4.80
CA GLY A 148 1.08 14.26 5.71
C GLY A 148 0.49 13.71 7.02
N PHE A 149 0.13 12.42 7.05
CA PHE A 149 -0.36 11.72 8.23
C PHE A 149 0.73 10.92 8.95
N ASN A 150 2.01 11.10 8.61
CA ASN A 150 3.13 10.26 9.09
C ASN A 150 2.92 8.76 8.80
N PHE A 151 2.24 8.45 7.71
CA PHE A 151 1.99 7.08 7.29
C PHE A 151 3.25 6.44 6.70
N SER A 152 3.60 5.26 7.19
CA SER A 152 4.61 4.38 6.61
C SER A 152 3.94 3.05 6.25
N PRO A 153 3.93 2.66 4.96
CA PRO A 153 3.39 1.38 4.55
C PRO A 153 4.17 0.20 5.15
N GLU A 154 3.49 -0.93 5.27
CA GLU A 154 4.14 -2.20 5.60
C GLU A 154 5.15 -2.62 4.54
N VAL A 155 6.24 -3.27 4.99
CA VAL A 155 7.32 -3.76 4.12
C VAL A 155 6.79 -4.64 2.99
N THR A 156 5.83 -5.52 3.28
CA THR A 156 5.18 -6.41 2.30
C THR A 156 4.47 -5.65 1.19
N LEU A 157 3.87 -4.49 1.50
CA LEU A 157 3.23 -3.61 0.52
C LEU A 157 4.26 -2.82 -0.29
N LEU A 158 5.38 -2.44 0.32
CA LEU A 158 6.49 -1.80 -0.39
C LEU A 158 7.16 -2.73 -1.40
N GLU A 159 7.38 -4.00 -1.04
CA GLU A 159 7.86 -5.01 -1.98
C GLU A 159 6.90 -5.18 -3.16
N ARG A 160 5.59 -5.28 -2.88
CA ARG A 160 4.57 -5.34 -3.92
C ARG A 160 4.56 -4.08 -4.79
N TYR A 161 4.75 -2.91 -4.18
CA TYR A 161 4.82 -1.65 -4.91
C TYR A 161 6.03 -1.57 -5.84
N VAL A 162 7.21 -2.03 -5.41
CA VAL A 162 8.40 -2.16 -6.27
C VAL A 162 8.10 -3.02 -7.48
N LYS A 163 7.46 -4.18 -7.27
CA LYS A 163 7.05 -5.07 -8.36
C LYS A 163 6.10 -4.36 -9.33
N CYS A 164 5.03 -3.74 -8.83
CA CYS A 164 4.08 -3.01 -9.67
C CYS A 164 4.75 -1.87 -10.46
N LEU A 165 5.66 -1.11 -9.84
CA LEU A 165 6.41 -0.04 -10.51
C LEU A 165 7.26 -0.57 -11.67
N CYS A 166 7.97 -1.68 -11.46
CA CYS A 166 8.82 -2.28 -12.49
C CYS A 166 7.99 -2.92 -13.62
N GLU A 167 6.83 -3.51 -13.29
CA GLU A 167 5.89 -4.06 -14.28
C GLU A 167 5.29 -2.96 -15.18
N ASP A 168 4.89 -1.83 -14.60
CA ASP A 168 4.29 -0.68 -15.30
C ASP A 168 5.31 0.23 -16.01
N GLY A 169 6.61 -0.10 -15.93
CA GLY A 169 7.68 0.66 -16.61
C GLY A 169 8.22 1.86 -15.83
N PHE A 170 7.77 2.10 -14.60
CA PHE A 170 8.33 3.10 -13.68
C PHE A 170 9.59 2.59 -12.97
N VAL A 171 10.53 2.04 -13.74
CA VAL A 171 11.68 1.26 -13.23
C VAL A 171 12.59 2.08 -12.33
N GLU A 172 12.87 3.35 -12.66
CA GLU A 172 13.72 4.22 -11.81
C GLU A 172 13.12 4.42 -10.41
N GLU A 173 11.79 4.57 -10.34
CA GLU A 173 11.08 4.71 -9.08
C GLU A 173 11.05 3.38 -8.32
N GLY A 174 10.85 2.26 -9.04
CA GLY A 174 10.93 0.92 -8.47
C GLY A 174 12.28 0.65 -7.81
N ILE A 175 13.38 1.00 -8.49
CA ILE A 175 14.74 0.88 -7.95
C ILE A 175 14.93 1.77 -6.73
N ARG A 176 14.43 3.01 -6.76
CA ARG A 176 14.51 3.93 -5.62
C ARG A 176 13.84 3.36 -4.37
N VAL A 177 12.65 2.79 -4.51
CA VAL A 177 11.93 2.14 -3.39
C VAL A 177 12.64 0.86 -2.96
N TYR A 178 13.19 0.08 -3.89
CA TYR A 178 14.00 -1.10 -3.59
C TYR A 178 15.25 -0.77 -2.76
N THR A 179 16.02 0.25 -3.16
CA THR A 179 17.18 0.73 -2.40
C THR A 179 16.76 1.19 -1.01
N LEU A 180 15.61 1.85 -0.87
CA LEU A 180 15.10 2.30 0.41
C LEU A 180 14.76 1.13 1.35
N LEU A 181 14.17 0.05 0.82
CA LEU A 181 13.95 -1.18 1.60
C LEU A 181 15.28 -1.71 2.14
N LYS A 182 16.32 -1.74 1.31
CA LYS A 182 17.65 -2.20 1.72
C LYS A 182 18.31 -1.28 2.76
N GLU A 183 18.26 0.03 2.55
CA GLU A 183 18.80 1.02 3.50
C GLU A 183 18.11 0.93 4.87
N SER A 184 16.85 0.47 4.92
CA SER A 184 16.12 0.24 6.17
C SER A 184 16.56 -1.04 6.91
N GLY A 185 17.50 -1.81 6.36
CA GLY A 185 17.94 -3.10 6.89
C GLY A 185 17.02 -4.27 6.51
N THR A 186 16.04 -4.05 5.64
CA THR A 186 15.18 -5.11 5.11
C THR A 186 15.89 -5.83 3.97
N VAL A 187 15.88 -7.16 3.98
CA VAL A 187 16.30 -7.99 2.85
C VAL A 187 15.10 -8.19 1.92
N PRO A 188 15.08 -7.60 0.70
CA PRO A 188 13.96 -7.76 -0.20
C PRO A 188 13.80 -9.21 -0.67
N SER A 189 12.55 -9.64 -0.84
CA SER A 189 12.23 -10.97 -1.32
C SER A 189 12.74 -11.25 -2.74
N VAL A 190 13.03 -12.52 -3.05
CA VAL A 190 13.51 -12.97 -4.37
C VAL A 190 12.63 -12.45 -5.53
N PRO A 191 11.29 -12.52 -5.47
CA PRO A 191 10.43 -11.98 -6.53
C PRO A 191 10.61 -10.46 -6.72
N THR A 192 10.87 -9.72 -5.65
CA THR A 192 11.11 -8.27 -5.70
C THR A 192 12.44 -7.98 -6.38
N CYS A 193 13.50 -8.71 -6.04
CA CYS A 193 14.79 -8.63 -6.71
C CYS A 193 14.68 -8.92 -8.21
N ASN A 194 13.99 -10.01 -8.59
CA ASN A 194 13.78 -10.37 -9.99
C ASN A 194 12.99 -9.31 -10.75
N ALA A 195 11.93 -8.74 -10.14
CA ALA A 195 11.15 -7.67 -10.76
C ALA A 195 11.99 -6.44 -11.10
N VAL A 196 12.92 -6.05 -10.22
CA VAL A 196 13.83 -4.92 -10.46
C VAL A 196 14.81 -5.23 -11.59
N LEU A 197 15.40 -6.43 -11.62
CA LEU A 197 16.31 -6.87 -12.68
C LEU A 197 15.60 -6.89 -14.05
N LEU A 198 14.42 -7.48 -14.12
CA LEU A 198 13.57 -7.46 -15.31
C LEU A 198 13.21 -6.04 -15.73
N GLY A 199 12.92 -5.16 -14.76
CA GLY A 199 12.71 -3.74 -15.00
C GLY A 199 13.92 -3.11 -15.71
N CYS A 200 15.14 -3.35 -15.23
CA CYS A 200 16.37 -2.82 -15.81
C CYS A 200 16.55 -3.26 -17.27
N LEU A 201 16.26 -4.53 -17.58
CA LEU A 201 16.30 -5.06 -18.95
C LEU A 201 15.28 -4.38 -19.85
N LYS A 202 14.04 -4.20 -19.38
CA LYS A 202 12.98 -3.51 -20.14
C LYS A 202 13.36 -2.09 -20.54
N VAL A 203 14.07 -1.35 -19.68
CA VAL A 203 14.53 0.02 -19.96
C VAL A 203 15.96 0.07 -20.53
N LYS A 204 16.55 -1.08 -20.88
CA LYS A 204 17.90 -1.22 -21.45
C LYS A 204 19.00 -0.57 -20.61
N LYS A 205 18.85 -0.56 -19.28
CA LYS A 205 19.88 -0.08 -18.35
C LYS A 205 20.74 -1.25 -17.87
N LEU A 206 21.58 -1.78 -18.76
CA LEU A 206 22.42 -2.95 -18.48
C LEU A 206 23.47 -2.69 -17.39
N ASP A 207 24.03 -1.47 -17.32
CA ASP A 207 24.99 -1.13 -16.26
C ASP A 207 24.39 -1.31 -14.86
N LEU A 208 23.16 -0.80 -14.68
CA LEU A 208 22.41 -0.88 -13.43
C LEU A 208 21.95 -2.32 -13.14
N PHE A 209 21.60 -3.08 -14.19
CA PHE A 209 21.32 -4.50 -14.05
C PHE A 209 22.52 -5.26 -13.46
N TRP A 210 23.73 -5.05 -13.99
CA TRP A 210 24.93 -5.75 -13.54
C TRP A 210 25.35 -5.33 -12.13
N GLU A 211 25.20 -4.04 -11.78
CA GLU A 211 25.42 -3.53 -10.44
C GLU A 211 24.51 -4.23 -9.42
N LEU A 212 23.19 -4.21 -9.67
CA LEU A 212 22.20 -4.84 -8.80
C LEU A 212 22.38 -6.35 -8.72
N HIS A 213 22.66 -7.01 -9.85
CA HIS A 213 22.91 -8.46 -9.88
C HIS A 213 24.15 -8.84 -9.06
N LYS A 214 25.23 -8.05 -9.13
CA LYS A 214 26.43 -8.28 -8.32
C LYS A 214 26.14 -8.12 -6.84
N GLU A 215 25.37 -7.09 -6.48
CA GLU A 215 24.98 -6.84 -5.09
C GLU A 215 24.11 -7.97 -4.53
N MET A 216 23.22 -8.54 -5.36
CA MET A 216 22.35 -9.65 -4.98
C MET A 216 23.09 -11.00 -4.84
N LYS A 217 24.31 -11.15 -5.39
CA LYS A 217 25.11 -12.39 -5.26
C LYS A 217 25.53 -12.71 -3.83
N GLU A 218 25.56 -11.71 -2.94
CA GLU A 218 25.97 -11.89 -1.55
C GLU A 218 24.84 -12.46 -0.65
N THR A 219 23.61 -12.61 -1.16
CA THR A 219 22.40 -12.96 -0.39
C THR A 219 21.59 -14.18 -0.92
N GLU A 220 22.22 -15.09 -1.65
CA GLU A 220 21.72 -16.44 -2.04
C GLU A 220 20.54 -16.57 -3.06
N VAL A 221 20.48 -17.79 -3.63
CA VAL A 221 19.53 -18.45 -4.56
C VAL A 221 19.35 -17.84 -5.95
N VAL A 222 19.79 -18.60 -6.96
CA VAL A 222 19.52 -18.36 -8.39
C VAL A 222 18.30 -19.22 -8.78
N ASP A 223 17.18 -18.58 -9.11
CA ASP A 223 15.99 -19.23 -9.64
C ASP A 223 15.93 -19.14 -11.17
N LEU A 224 14.95 -19.82 -11.79
CA LEU A 224 14.79 -19.84 -13.24
C LEU A 224 14.55 -18.44 -13.83
N GLU A 225 13.85 -17.57 -13.11
CA GLU A 225 13.60 -16.20 -13.54
C GLU A 225 14.89 -15.37 -13.54
N ARG A 226 15.76 -15.55 -12.53
CA ARG A 226 17.10 -14.95 -12.52
C ARG A 226 17.96 -15.43 -13.69
N ILE A 227 17.93 -16.72 -14.01
CA ILE A 227 18.67 -17.29 -15.16
C ILE A 227 18.16 -16.68 -16.47
N HIS A 228 16.85 -16.60 -16.65
CA HIS A 228 16.25 -15.93 -17.81
C HIS A 228 16.75 -14.50 -17.93
N CYS A 229 16.71 -13.72 -16.84
CA CYS A 229 17.21 -12.35 -16.81
C CYS A 229 18.66 -12.26 -17.27
N LEU A 230 19.52 -13.17 -16.81
CA LEU A 230 20.94 -13.17 -17.17
C LEU A 230 21.17 -13.49 -18.64
N ILE A 231 20.47 -14.49 -19.18
CA ILE A 231 20.55 -14.82 -20.61
C ILE A 231 20.11 -13.61 -21.44
N GLN A 232 18.98 -12.99 -21.09
CA GLN A 232 18.49 -11.81 -21.79
C GLN A 232 19.48 -10.63 -21.71
N ALA A 233 20.08 -10.38 -20.54
CA ALA A 233 21.09 -9.34 -20.36
C ALA A 233 22.32 -9.54 -21.24
N LEU A 234 22.81 -10.78 -21.35
CA LEU A 234 23.97 -11.13 -22.18
C LEU A 234 23.66 -10.96 -23.67
N CYS A 235 22.46 -11.39 -24.10
CA CYS A 235 21.99 -11.18 -25.47
C CYS A 235 21.89 -9.68 -25.81
N ASP A 236 21.32 -8.88 -24.90
CA ASP A 236 21.17 -7.43 -25.10
C ASP A 236 22.50 -6.66 -25.03
N GLY A 237 23.47 -7.18 -24.27
CA GLY A 237 24.83 -6.64 -24.18
C GLY A 237 25.75 -6.97 -25.36
N GLY A 238 25.30 -7.83 -26.28
CA GLY A 238 26.09 -8.24 -27.44
C GLY A 238 27.24 -9.21 -27.12
N GLU A 239 27.25 -9.82 -25.93
CA GLU A 239 28.26 -10.83 -25.53
C GLU A 239 27.93 -12.24 -26.06
N VAL A 240 27.22 -12.33 -27.19
CA VAL A 240 27.00 -13.60 -27.88
C VAL A 240 28.03 -13.70 -28.98
N SER A 241 29.16 -14.35 -28.69
CA SER A 241 30.05 -14.80 -29.75
C SER A 241 29.30 -15.83 -30.60
N GLU A 242 29.16 -15.56 -31.89
CA GLU A 242 28.66 -16.54 -32.85
C GLU A 242 29.55 -17.80 -32.77
N GLY A 243 28.93 -18.92 -32.43
CA GLY A 243 29.57 -20.24 -32.40
C GLY A 243 29.60 -20.90 -33.77
#